data_AF-A0A3M9MQ40-F1
#
_entry.id   AF-A0A3M9MQ40-F1
#
_cell.length_a   1.000
_cell.length_b   1.000
_cell.length_c   1.000
_cell.angle_alpha   90.00
_cell.angle_beta   90.00
_cell.angle_gamma   90.00
#
_symmetry.space_group_name_H-M   'P 1'
#
loop_
_entity.id
_entity.type
_entity.pdbx_description
1 polymer ?
#
loop_
_entity_poly.entity_id
_entity_poly.type
_entity_poly.pdbx_seq_one_letter_code
_entity_poly.pdbx_strand_id
1 'polypeptide(L)'
;MYAEILDEEVINEIENNARLAFTDRQIALIVGIPYPHFEYHAAIPESPVSTALTKGRLMAEAEVRESIFKLARSGSKDAQIMAIEYFQHLQIDNEQ
;
A
#
# COMPACT_ATOMS: atom_id res chain seq x y z
N MET A 1 -20.06 21.51 -3.88
CA MET A 1 -18.64 21.77 -4.21
C MET A 1 -17.85 21.37 -2.99
N TYR A 2 -17.39 20.12 -2.92
CA TYR A 2 -16.70 19.58 -1.74
C TYR A 2 -15.22 19.53 -2.02
N ALA A 3 -14.59 20.71 -1.98
CA ALA A 3 -13.13 20.81 -1.85
C ALA A 3 -12.85 21.05 -0.36
N GLU A 4 -13.21 20.09 0.49
CA GLU A 4 -12.58 20.02 1.81
C GLU A 4 -11.17 19.47 1.55
N ILE A 5 -10.18 20.32 1.76
CA ILE A 5 -8.79 19.89 1.91
C ILE A 5 -8.81 18.93 3.10
N LEU A 6 -8.61 17.64 2.85
CA LEU A 6 -8.44 16.67 3.93
C LEU A 6 -7.24 17.10 4.77
N ASP A 7 -7.43 17.12 6.08
CA ASP A 7 -6.36 17.47 7.01
C ASP A 7 -5.20 16.48 6.90
N GLU A 8 -3.98 16.95 7.18
CA GLU A 8 -2.75 16.16 7.14
C GLU A 8 -2.84 14.96 8.09
N GLU A 9 -3.51 15.12 9.24
CA GLU A 9 -3.77 14.03 10.19
C GLU A 9 -4.58 12.90 9.53
N VAL A 10 -5.65 13.23 8.81
CA VAL A 10 -6.49 12.25 8.11
C VAL A 10 -5.70 11.55 6.99
N ILE A 11 -4.88 12.29 6.24
CA ILE A 11 -4.03 11.70 5.20
C ILE A 11 -3.02 10.72 5.80
N ASN A 12 -2.42 11.06 6.94
CA ASN A 12 -1.51 10.16 7.66
C ASN A 12 -2.23 8.91 8.17
N GLU A 13 -3.46 9.03 8.67
CA GLU A 13 -4.27 7.86 9.04
C GLU A 13 -4.59 6.97 7.83
N ILE A 14 -4.90 7.54 6.67
CA ILE A 14 -5.13 6.78 5.43
C ILE A 14 -3.88 5.97 5.06
N GLU A 15 -2.71 6.61 5.05
CA GLU A 15 -1.43 5.94 4.75
C GLU A 15 -1.15 4.79 5.73
N ASN A 16 -1.29 5.05 7.03
CA ASN A 16 -1.05 4.06 8.08
C ASN A 16 -1.99 2.86 7.95
N ASN A 17 -3.28 3.09 7.71
CA ASN A 17 -4.23 1.99 7.55
C ASN A 17 -4.04 1.24 6.23
N ALA A 18 -3.64 1.92 5.15
CA ALA A 18 -3.25 1.26 3.90
C ALA A 18 -2.03 0.35 4.09
N ARG A 19 -1.05 0.78 4.90
CA ARG A 19 0.10 -0.04 5.29
C ARG A 19 -0.27 -1.28 6.10
N LEU A 20 -1.37 -1.22 6.85
CA LEU A 20 -1.95 -2.36 7.57
C LEU A 20 -2.86 -3.24 6.70
N ALA A 21 -2.85 -3.05 5.38
CA ALA A 21 -3.62 -3.81 4.40
C ALA A 21 -5.15 -3.74 4.58
N PHE A 22 -5.66 -2.64 5.15
CA PHE A 22 -7.10 -2.36 5.11
C PHE A 22 -7.56 -2.01 3.69
N THR A 23 -8.79 -2.41 3.36
CA THR A 23 -9.46 -2.02 2.12
C THR A 23 -9.89 -0.56 2.15
N ASP A 24 -10.07 0.06 0.98
CA ASP A 24 -10.49 1.46 0.87
C ASP A 24 -11.82 1.75 1.59
N ARG A 25 -12.74 0.79 1.61
CA ARG A 25 -13.99 0.88 2.36
C ARG A 25 -13.79 0.86 3.87
N GLN A 26 -12.86 0.03 4.37
CA GLN A 26 -12.52 0.00 5.78
C GLN A 26 -11.80 1.28 6.19
N ILE A 27 -10.87 1.76 5.37
CA ILE A 27 -10.15 3.02 5.63
C ILE A 27 -11.14 4.18 5.68
N ALA A 28 -12.04 4.30 4.69
CA ALA A 28 -13.08 5.33 4.68
C ALA A 28 -13.94 5.31 5.96
N LEU A 29 -14.29 4.10 6.44
CA LEU A 29 -15.01 3.93 7.72
C LEU A 29 -14.17 4.37 8.93
N ILE A 30 -12.89 4.03 8.97
CA ILE A 30 -11.97 4.39 10.07
C ILE A 30 -11.80 5.90 10.17
N VAL A 31 -11.54 6.58 9.04
CA VAL A 31 -11.32 8.03 9.00
C VAL A 31 -12.62 8.86 8.96
N GLY A 32 -13.78 8.20 9.03
CA GLY A 32 -15.09 8.86 9.12
C GLY A 32 -15.57 9.53 7.82
N ILE A 33 -15.05 9.13 6.66
CA ILE A 33 -15.43 9.70 5.35
C ILE A 33 -16.45 8.76 4.66
N PRO A 34 -17.58 9.27 4.13
CA PRO A 34 -18.49 8.47 3.31
C PRO A 34 -17.76 7.83 2.13
N TYR A 35 -17.90 6.50 1.97
CA TYR A 35 -17.15 5.75 0.95
C TYR A 35 -17.24 6.32 -0.47
N PRO A 36 -18.40 6.78 -1.00
CA PRO A 36 -18.44 7.38 -2.34
C PRO A 36 -17.56 8.63 -2.49
N HIS A 37 -17.39 9.40 -1.41
CA HIS A 37 -16.51 10.57 -1.40
C HIS A 37 -15.04 10.13 -1.36
N PHE A 38 -14.73 9.15 -0.52
CA PHE A 38 -13.39 8.56 -0.44
C PHE A 38 -12.94 7.97 -1.77
N GLU A 39 -13.80 7.17 -2.39
CA GLU A 39 -13.57 6.51 -3.69
C GLU A 39 -13.32 7.53 -4.80
N TYR A 40 -14.09 8.63 -4.84
CA TYR A 40 -13.85 9.71 -5.78
C TYR A 40 -12.44 10.29 -5.65
N HIS A 41 -11.99 10.60 -4.42
CA HIS A 41 -10.65 11.14 -4.20
C HIS A 41 -9.55 10.11 -4.48
N ALA A 42 -9.74 8.85 -4.08
CA ALA A 42 -8.79 7.77 -4.33
C ALA A 42 -8.58 7.50 -5.83
N ALA A 43 -9.64 7.66 -6.64
CA ALA A 43 -9.60 7.46 -8.08
C ALA A 43 -8.89 8.59 -8.85
N ILE A 44 -8.71 9.76 -8.24
CA ILE A 44 -7.97 10.88 -8.87
C ILE A 44 -6.47 10.59 -8.74
N PRO A 45 -5.74 10.44 -9.86
CA PRO A 45 -4.29 10.25 -9.82
C PRO A 45 -3.61 11.40 -9.08
N GLU A 46 -2.61 11.06 -8.28
CA GLU A 46 -1.80 12.03 -7.50
C GLU A 46 -2.59 12.85 -6.46
N SER A 47 -3.86 12.53 -6.21
CA SER A 47 -4.58 13.14 -5.09
C SER A 47 -3.90 12.77 -3.75
N PRO A 48 -4.10 13.57 -2.69
CA PRO A 48 -3.55 13.22 -1.37
C PRO A 48 -3.98 11.83 -0.88
N VAL A 49 -5.25 11.45 -1.11
CA VAL A 49 -5.78 10.12 -0.76
C VAL A 49 -5.12 9.03 -1.60
N SER A 50 -5.04 9.21 -2.92
CA SER A 50 -4.44 8.24 -3.84
C SER A 50 -2.96 8.02 -3.53
N THR A 51 -2.23 9.12 -3.27
CA THR A 51 -0.82 9.11 -2.87
C THR A 51 -0.62 8.38 -1.54
N ALA A 52 -1.42 8.69 -0.52
CA ALA A 52 -1.34 8.05 0.80
C ALA A 52 -1.65 6.54 0.73
N LEU A 53 -2.69 6.15 0.00
CA LEU A 53 -3.04 4.74 -0.23
C LEU A 53 -1.90 3.99 -0.92
N THR A 54 -1.38 4.56 -2.01
CA THR A 54 -0.31 3.95 -2.80
C THR A 54 0.96 3.81 -1.96
N LYS A 55 1.36 4.89 -1.28
CA LYS A 55 2.53 4.88 -0.41
C LYS A 55 2.41 3.85 0.72
N GLY A 56 1.29 3.83 1.44
CA GLY A 56 1.06 2.87 2.51
C GLY A 56 1.14 1.42 2.04
N ARG A 57 0.49 1.10 0.91
CA ARG A 57 0.53 -0.25 0.31
C ARG A 57 1.95 -0.64 -0.12
N LEU A 58 2.68 0.25 -0.78
CA LEU A 58 4.06 0.01 -1.19
C LEU A 58 5.00 -0.20 0.02
N MET A 59 4.78 0.54 1.11
CA MET A 59 5.52 0.33 2.36
C MET A 59 5.23 -1.04 2.97
N ALA A 60 3.97 -1.48 3.00
CA ALA A 60 3.61 -2.82 3.46
C ALA A 60 4.31 -3.91 2.64
N GLU A 61 4.31 -3.76 1.31
CA GLU A 61 5.02 -4.68 0.43
C GLU A 61 6.52 -4.69 0.70
N ALA A 62 7.13 -3.52 0.90
CA ALA A 62 8.55 -3.41 1.21
C ALA A 62 8.93 -4.16 2.50
N GLU A 63 8.13 -4.04 3.56
CA GLU A 63 8.34 -4.73 4.84
C GLU A 63 8.21 -6.25 4.74
N VAL A 64 7.22 -6.72 3.98
CA VAL A 64 7.05 -8.15 3.71
C VAL A 64 8.26 -8.67 2.93
N ARG A 65 8.67 -7.97 1.87
CA ARG A 65 9.85 -8.34 1.06
C ARG A 65 11.12 -8.36 1.91
N GLU A 66 11.35 -7.34 2.74
CA GLU A 66 12.49 -7.30 3.65
C GLU A 66 12.52 -8.51 4.59
N SER A 67 11.36 -8.85 5.17
CA SER A 67 11.21 -9.99 6.06
C SER A 67 11.52 -11.32 5.35
N ILE A 68 11.02 -11.50 4.14
CA ILE A 68 11.31 -12.68 3.29
C ILE A 68 12.82 -12.77 3.02
N PHE A 69 13.46 -11.69 2.56
CA PHE A 69 14.89 -11.71 2.27
C PHE A 69 15.74 -11.97 3.51
N LYS A 70 15.35 -11.43 4.67
CA LYS A 70 16.03 -11.68 5.94
C LYS A 70 15.95 -13.16 6.33
N LEU A 71 14.77 -13.77 6.22
CA LEU A 71 14.57 -15.19 6.51
C LEU A 71 15.32 -16.09 5.52
N ALA A 72 15.33 -15.73 4.23
CA ALA A 72 16.05 -16.46 3.19
C ALA A 72 17.56 -16.49 3.46
N ARG A 73 18.14 -15.33 3.84
CA ARG A 73 19.57 -15.20 4.24
C ARG A 73 19.90 -15.98 5.50
N SER A 74 18.93 -16.16 6.39
CA SER A 74 19.07 -16.96 7.61
C SER A 74 18.94 -18.47 7.36
N GLY A 75 18.72 -18.90 6.11
CA GLY A 75 18.68 -20.31 5.72
C GLY A 75 17.28 -20.94 5.67
N SER A 76 16.20 -20.14 5.78
CA SER A 76 14.84 -20.66 5.59
C SER A 76 14.62 -21.04 4.13
N LYS A 77 14.38 -22.34 3.86
CA LYS A 77 14.17 -22.86 2.50
C LYS A 77 12.94 -22.26 1.83
N ASP A 78 11.82 -22.15 2.56
CA ASP A 78 10.57 -21.60 2.02
C ASP A 78 10.74 -20.12 1.64
N ALA A 79 11.47 -19.35 2.47
CA ALA A 79 11.78 -17.96 2.17
C ALA A 79 12.75 -17.80 0.99
N GLN A 80 13.69 -18.73 0.80
CA GLN A 80 14.57 -18.75 -0.37
C GLN A 80 13.78 -18.98 -1.67
N ILE A 81 12.81 -19.89 -1.65
CA ILE A 81 11.92 -20.14 -2.80
C ILE A 81 11.14 -18.87 -3.13
N MET A 82 10.47 -18.27 -2.14
CA MET A 82 9.72 -17.02 -2.33
C MET A 82 10.62 -15.88 -2.86
N ALA A 83 11.85 -15.75 -2.36
CA ALA A 83 12.80 -14.74 -2.83
C ALA A 83 13.18 -14.93 -4.31
N ILE A 84 13.34 -16.18 -4.77
CA ILE A 84 13.65 -16.48 -6.18
C ILE A 84 12.46 -16.13 -7.08
N GLU A 85 11.24 -16.50 -6.68
CA GLU A 85 10.01 -16.19 -7.42
C GLU A 85 9.87 -14.67 -7.62
N TYR A 86 10.12 -13.88 -6.57
CA TYR A 86 10.12 -12.41 -6.66
C TYR A 86 11.10 -11.89 -7.72
N PHE A 87 12.33 -12.40 -7.79
CA PHE A 87 13.30 -11.96 -8.80
C PHE A 87 12.89 -12.35 -10.22
N GLN A 88 12.29 -13.54 -10.41
CA GLN A 88 11.82 -13.98 -11.71
C GLN A 88 10.70 -13.07 -12.24
N HIS A 89 9.75 -12.69 -11.38
CA HIS A 89 8.70 -11.75 -11.76
C HIS A 89 9.24 -10.37 -12.12
N LEU A 90 10.20 -9.83 -11.35
CA LEU A 90 10.81 -8.52 -11.65
C LEU A 90 11.60 -8.50 -12.97
N GLN A 91 12.20 -9.61 -13.38
CA GLN A 91 12.91 -9.68 -14.66
C GLN A 91 11.94 -9.61 -15.85
N ILE A 92 10.75 -10.17 -15.72
CA ILE A 92 9.71 -10.15 -16.77
C ILE A 92 9.20 -8.72 -17.01
N ASP A 93 9.02 -7.93 -15.95
CA ASP A 93 8.50 -6.56 -16.06
C ASP A 93 9.50 -5.57 -16.68
N ASN A 94 10.81 -5.86 -16.66
CA ASN A 94 11.85 -5.02 -17.25
C ASN A 94 12.17 -5.34 -18.72
N GLU A 95 11.62 -6.44 -19.25
CA GLU A 95 11.82 -6.90 -20.63
C GLU A 95 10.64 -6.54 -21.56
N GLN A 96 9.61 -5.86 -21.03
CA GLN A 96 8.44 -5.34 -21.77
C GLN A 96 8.55 -3.82 -21.98
#